data_AF-A0A6A4H094-F1
#
_entry.id   AF-A0A6A4H094-F1
#
_cell.length_a   1.000
_cell.length_b   1.000
_cell.length_c   1.000
_cell.angle_alpha   90.00
_cell.angle_beta   90.00
_cell.angle_gamma   90.00
#
_symmetry.space_group_name_H-M   'P 1'
#
loop_
_entity.id
_entity.type
_entity.pdbx_description
1 polymer ?
#
loop_
_entity_poly.entity_id
_entity_poly.type
_entity_poly.pdbx_seq_one_letter_code
_entity_poly.pdbx_strand_id
1 'polypeptide(L)'
;MAGYLDYWCNLDVTGTTECDILTFQLETEFEDFERMVDTLIQAHEERRHEIACKLEPLEVCFFGHYYAEATTRGMDLTLLLLENMHALAHRKAVAV
;
A
#
# COMPACT_ATOMS: atom_id res chain seq x y z
N MET A 1 -23.39 -12.08 -3.07
CA MET A 1 -22.93 -11.67 -1.73
C MET A 1 -21.44 -11.50 -1.84
N ALA A 2 -20.96 -10.25 -1.99
CA ALA A 2 -19.56 -9.94 -1.76
C ALA A 2 -19.31 -10.29 -0.29
N GLY A 3 -18.48 -11.31 -0.05
CA GLY A 3 -18.26 -11.84 1.29
C GLY A 3 -17.60 -10.80 2.17
N TYR A 4 -17.76 -10.94 3.48
CA TYR A 4 -17.12 -10.10 4.49
C TYR A 4 -15.63 -9.85 4.18
N LEU A 5 -14.96 -10.82 3.53
CA LEU A 5 -13.56 -10.81 3.04
C LEU A 5 -13.26 -9.93 1.82
N ASP A 6 -14.21 -9.62 0.94
CA ASP A 6 -13.99 -8.68 -0.18
C ASP A 6 -13.82 -7.24 0.33
N TYR A 7 -14.38 -6.93 1.50
CA TYR A 7 -14.24 -5.64 2.17
C TYR A 7 -12.80 -5.41 2.69
N TRP A 8 -12.11 -6.47 3.11
CA TRP A 8 -10.73 -6.44 3.64
C TRP A 8 -9.68 -6.12 2.56
N CYS A 9 -10.05 -6.16 1.28
CA CYS A 9 -9.13 -5.98 0.16
C CYS A 9 -9.21 -4.58 -0.49
N ASN A 10 -10.10 -3.69 -0.03
CA ASN A 10 -10.09 -2.31 -0.51
C ASN A 10 -8.98 -1.53 0.21
N LEU A 11 -7.79 -1.55 -0.40
CA LEU A 11 -6.55 -0.86 -0.01
C LEU A 11 -6.69 0.65 0.34
N ASP A 12 -7.87 1.26 0.15
CA ASP A 12 -8.12 2.70 0.34
C ASP A 12 -8.59 3.07 1.76
N VAL A 13 -8.98 2.11 2.59
CA VAL A 13 -9.39 2.40 3.98
C VAL A 13 -8.17 2.25 4.88
N THR A 14 -7.72 3.35 5.49
CA THR A 14 -6.53 3.36 6.35
C THR A 14 -6.82 3.98 7.72
N GLY A 15 -6.12 3.47 8.73
CA GLY A 15 -6.00 4.11 10.04
C GLY A 15 -7.31 4.09 10.84
N THR A 16 -7.70 5.25 11.39
CA THR A 16 -8.86 5.38 12.28
C THR A 16 -10.16 4.95 11.61
N THR A 17 -10.31 5.23 10.31
CA THR A 17 -11.48 4.84 9.52
C THR A 17 -11.65 3.33 9.40
N GLU A 18 -10.55 2.58 9.34
CA GLU A 18 -10.58 1.11 9.31
C GLU A 18 -11.01 0.55 10.66
N CYS A 19 -10.43 1.11 11.74
CA CYS A 19 -10.76 0.75 13.11
C CYS A 19 -12.24 1.03 13.45
N ASP A 20 -12.75 2.22 13.09
CA ASP A 20 -14.13 2.61 13.36
C ASP A 20 -15.15 1.69 12.67
N ILE A 21 -14.85 1.25 11.44
CA ILE A 21 -15.73 0.37 10.69
C ILE A 21 -15.70 -1.06 11.25
N LEU A 22 -14.51 -1.57 11.55
CA LEU A 22 -14.37 -2.90 12.17
C LEU A 22 -15.02 -2.95 13.55
N THR A 23 -14.86 -1.90 14.34
CA THR A 23 -15.49 -1.75 15.65
C THR A 23 -17.01 -1.76 15.51
N PHE A 24 -17.58 -0.92 14.63
CA PHE A 24 -19.02 -0.85 14.40
C PHE A 24 -19.61 -2.20 13.92
N GLN A 25 -18.88 -2.93 13.09
CA GLN A 25 -19.34 -4.21 12.56
C GLN A 25 -19.25 -5.36 13.57
N LEU A 26 -18.27 -5.33 14.48
CA LEU A 26 -18.00 -6.44 15.40
C LEU A 26 -18.61 -6.25 16.80
N GLU A 27 -18.84 -5.01 17.25
CA GLU A 27 -19.43 -4.69 18.56
C GLU A 27 -20.81 -5.34 18.76
N THR A 28 -21.58 -5.51 17.68
CA THR A 28 -22.93 -6.08 17.75
C THR A 28 -22.95 -7.61 17.74
N GLU A 29 -21.85 -8.26 17.35
CA GLU A 29 -21.78 -9.71 17.12
C GLU A 29 -20.88 -10.45 18.12
N PHE A 30 -19.91 -9.77 18.75
CA PHE A 30 -18.89 -10.40 19.60
C PHE A 30 -18.61 -9.60 20.88
N GLU A 31 -18.54 -10.26 22.04
CA GLU A 31 -18.15 -9.61 23.31
C GLU A 31 -16.67 -9.20 23.36
N ASP A 32 -15.78 -9.92 22.65
CA ASP A 32 -14.33 -9.66 22.61
C ASP A 32 -13.91 -8.87 21.34
N PHE A 33 -14.83 -8.02 20.83
CA PHE A 33 -14.65 -7.33 19.56
C PHE A 33 -13.42 -6.41 19.55
N GLU A 34 -13.12 -5.73 20.66
CA GLU A 34 -11.96 -4.82 20.75
C GLU A 34 -10.65 -5.55 20.43
N ARG A 35 -10.45 -6.73 21.04
CA ARG A 35 -9.26 -7.55 20.81
C ARG A 35 -9.22 -8.13 19.39
N MET A 36 -10.38 -8.45 18.82
CA MET A 36 -10.48 -8.90 17.44
C MET A 36 -10.10 -7.79 16.46
N VAL A 37 -10.61 -6.56 16.67
CA VAL A 37 -10.25 -5.38 15.87
C VAL A 37 -8.74 -5.15 15.93
N ASP A 38 -8.14 -5.15 17.11
CA ASP A 38 -6.69 -4.97 17.28
C ASP A 38 -5.88 -6.03 16.53
N THR A 39 -6.26 -7.30 16.66
CA THR A 39 -5.58 -8.42 15.98
C THR A 39 -5.66 -8.27 14.46
N LEU A 40 -6.80 -7.81 13.96
CA LEU A 40 -7.04 -7.64 12.54
C LEU A 40 -6.30 -6.43 11.97
N ILE A 41 -6.26 -5.31 12.69
CA ILE A 41 -5.44 -4.14 12.34
C ILE A 41 -3.97 -4.54 12.29
N GLN A 42 -3.48 -5.27 13.31
CA GLN A 42 -2.09 -5.73 13.34
C GLN A 42 -1.77 -6.64 12.14
N ALA A 43 -2.61 -7.63 11.86
CA ALA A 43 -2.42 -8.52 10.71
C ALA A 43 -2.42 -7.74 9.37
N HIS A 44 -3.23 -6.69 9.27
CA HIS A 44 -3.27 -5.83 8.09
C HIS A 44 -2.02 -4.94 7.98
N GLU A 45 -1.52 -4.39 9.08
CA GLU A 45 -0.24 -3.67 9.15
C GLU A 45 0.95 -4.55 8.76
N GLU A 46 1.01 -5.76 9.32
CA GLU A 46 2.03 -6.75 8.97
C GLU A 46 1.97 -7.06 7.48
N ARG A 47 0.78 -7.28 6.92
CA ARG A 47 0.61 -7.54 5.50
C ARG A 47 1.03 -6.37 4.62
N ARG A 48 0.68 -5.14 5.00
CA ARG A 48 1.12 -3.92 4.30
C ARG A 48 2.64 -3.80 4.33
N HIS A 49 3.26 -4.07 5.48
CA HIS A 49 4.71 -4.06 5.61
C HIS A 49 5.38 -5.12 4.73
N GLU A 50 4.88 -6.36 4.72
CA GLU A 50 5.39 -7.42 3.84
C GLU A 50 5.33 -7.03 2.35
N ILE A 51 4.22 -6.41 1.93
CA ILE A 51 4.05 -5.94 0.55
C ILE A 51 5.04 -4.80 0.26
N ALA A 52 5.15 -3.82 1.15
CA ALA A 52 6.08 -2.71 1.02
C ALA A 52 7.54 -3.19 0.89
N CYS A 53 7.97 -4.13 1.74
CA CYS A 53 9.31 -4.72 1.67
C CYS A 53 9.58 -5.46 0.36
N LYS A 54 8.56 -6.01 -0.30
CA LYS A 54 8.68 -6.66 -1.62
C LYS A 54 8.68 -5.64 -2.76
N LEU A 55 7.90 -4.56 -2.64
CA LEU A 55 7.77 -3.52 -3.65
C LEU A 55 8.97 -2.58 -3.68
N GLU A 56 9.50 -2.18 -2.51
CA GLU A 56 10.63 -1.25 -2.39
C GLU A 56 11.83 -1.60 -3.30
N PRO A 57 12.38 -2.83 -3.31
CA PRO A 57 13.50 -3.14 -4.20
C PRO A 57 13.13 -3.08 -5.68
N LEU A 58 11.88 -3.40 -6.06
CA LEU A 58 11.40 -3.30 -7.44
C LEU A 58 11.28 -1.84 -7.86
N GLU A 59 10.72 -0.98 -7.01
CA GLU A 59 10.61 0.45 -7.24
C GLU A 59 11.98 1.10 -7.42
N VAL A 60 12.93 0.79 -6.53
CA VAL A 60 14.32 1.27 -6.64
C VAL A 60 14.95 0.81 -7.94
N CYS A 61 14.73 -0.44 -8.35
CA CYS A 61 15.26 -0.96 -9.61
C CYS A 61 14.67 -0.23 -10.83
N PHE A 62 13.35 -0.07 -10.89
CA PHE A 62 12.70 0.64 -11.99
C PHE A 62 13.08 2.12 -12.03
N PHE A 63 13.09 2.79 -10.88
CA PHE A 63 13.51 4.17 -10.76
C PHE A 63 14.96 4.36 -11.23
N GLY A 64 15.88 3.50 -10.78
CA GLY A 64 17.28 3.53 -11.20
C GLY A 64 17.44 3.38 -12.71
N HIS A 65 16.62 2.54 -13.34
CA HIS A 65 16.59 2.41 -14.80
C HIS A 65 16.16 3.71 -15.49
N TYR A 66 15.06 4.33 -15.03
CA TYR A 66 14.58 5.60 -15.59
C TYR A 66 15.55 6.76 -15.39
N TYR A 67 16.18 6.81 -14.22
CA TYR A 67 17.17 7.81 -13.88
C TYR A 67 18.40 7.70 -14.80
N ALA A 68 18.91 6.48 -14.99
CA ALA A 68 20.04 6.22 -15.90
C ALA A 68 19.68 6.56 -17.35
N GLU A 69 18.48 6.21 -17.81
CA GLU A 69 18.00 6.55 -19.15
C GLU A 69 17.89 8.07 -19.37
N ALA A 70 17.35 8.81 -18.42
CA ALA A 70 17.27 10.27 -18.52
C ALA A 70 18.66 10.93 -18.53
N THR A 71 19.57 10.44 -17.68
CA THR A 71 20.95 10.95 -17.60
C THR A 71 21.72 10.69 -18.89
N THR A 72 21.63 9.47 -19.45
CA THR A 72 22.29 9.10 -20.72
C THR A 72 21.76 9.91 -21.91
N ARG A 73 20.50 10.33 -21.87
CA ARG A 73 19.88 11.21 -22.88
C ARG A 73 20.15 12.70 -22.65
N GLY A 74 20.89 13.07 -21.59
CA GLY A 74 21.21 14.46 -21.26
C GLY A 74 19.99 15.27 -20.82
N MET A 75 18.99 14.63 -20.21
CA MET A 75 17.80 15.32 -19.70
C MET A 75 18.12 16.08 -18.40
N ASP A 76 17.55 17.27 -18.26
CA ASP A 76 17.59 18.02 -17.01
C ASP A 76 16.65 17.38 -15.98
N LEU A 77 17.21 16.93 -14.86
CA LEU A 77 16.50 16.28 -13.77
C LEU A 77 15.77 17.30 -12.88
N THR A 78 14.62 17.76 -13.36
CA THR A 78 13.72 18.61 -12.57
C THR A 78 13.00 17.80 -11.48
N LEU A 79 12.57 18.47 -10.41
CA LEU A 79 11.76 17.86 -9.34
C LEU A 79 10.51 17.15 -9.89
N LEU A 80 9.79 17.81 -10.81
CA LEU A 80 8.61 17.23 -11.45
C LEU A 80 8.94 15.95 -12.24
N LEU A 81 10.10 15.90 -12.90
CA LEU A 81 10.53 14.71 -13.62
C LEU A 81 10.86 13.56 -12.65
N LEU A 82 11.52 13.85 -11.53
CA LEU A 82 11.82 12.86 -10.50
C LEU A 82 10.54 12.30 -9.87
N GLU A 83 9.58 13.16 -9.52
CA GLU A 83 8.27 12.74 -9.01
C GLU A 83 7.53 11.82 -9.99
N ASN A 84 7.55 12.17 -11.29
CA ASN A 84 6.95 11.34 -12.34
C ASN A 84 7.67 9.99 -12.49
N MET A 85 9.00 9.96 -12.39
CA MET A 85 9.78 8.72 -12.42
C MET A 85 9.46 7.82 -11.24
N HIS A 86 9.33 8.38 -10.03
CA HIS A 86 8.91 7.63 -8.84
C HIS A 86 7.49 7.06 -9.00
N ALA A 87 6.52 7.88 -9.44
CA ALA A 87 5.16 7.43 -9.66
C ALA A 87 5.07 6.30 -10.71
N LEU A 88 5.89 6.40 -11.76
CA LEU A 88 5.92 5.39 -12.83
C LEU A 88 6.65 4.12 -12.39
N ALA A 89 7.70 4.23 -11.59
CA ALA A 89 8.39 3.11 -10.96
C ALA A 89 7.46 2.34 -10.01
N HIS A 90 6.71 3.05 -9.16
CA HIS A 90 5.69 2.48 -8.27
C HIS A 90 4.63 1.71 -9.06
N ARG A 91 4.02 2.33 -10.08
CA ARG A 91 3.02 1.66 -10.94
C ARG A 91 3.56 0.40 -11.61
N LYS A 92 4.84 0.39 -12.01
CA LYS A 92 5.46 -0.81 -12.57
C LYS A 92 5.73 -1.87 -11.53
N ALA A 93 6.21 -1.51 -10.35
CA ALA A 93 6.45 -2.45 -9.26
C ALA A 93 5.17 -3.18 -8.84
N VAL A 94 4.04 -2.47 -8.79
CA VAL A 94 2.73 -3.04 -8.44
C VAL A 94 2.16 -3.96 -9.55
N ALA A 95 2.62 -3.82 -10.79
CA ALA A 95 2.11 -4.59 -11.94
C ALA A 95 2.88 -5.90 -12.22
N VAL A 96 3.93 -6.20 -11.46
CA VAL A 96 4.74 -7.43 -11.55
C VAL A 96 4.17 -8.53 -10.67
#